data_AF-C2XQ96-F1
#
_entry.id   AF-C2XQ96-F1
#
_cell.length_a   1.000
_cell.length_b   1.000
_cell.length_c   1.000
_cell.angle_alpha   90.00
_cell.angle_beta   90.00
_cell.angle_gamma   90.00
#
_symmetry.space_group_name_H-M   'P 1'
#
loop_
_entity.id
_entity.type
_entity.pdbx_description
1 polymer ?
#
loop_
_entity_poly.entity_id
_entity_poly.type
_entity_poly.pdbx_seq_one_letter_code
_entity_poly.pdbx_strand_id
1 'polypeptide(L)'
;MIQSIASAVQNGTPKTITLDQKKRASAHSTITVTYKDDSKEEFLVWVDNKEQITIAKDEKKDKVEAVTVNIKGAKIMKDFFKNDKT
;
A
#
# COMPACT_ATOMS: atom_id res chain seq x y z
N MET A 1 18.40 -2.04 -2.45
CA MET A 1 17.17 -1.21 -2.27
C MET A 1 15.95 -1.87 -2.89
N ILE A 2 15.94 -2.10 -4.22
CA ILE A 2 14.80 -2.72 -4.90
C ILE A 2 14.50 -4.14 -4.39
N GLN A 3 15.52 -4.96 -4.09
CA GLN A 3 15.32 -6.31 -3.56
C GLN A 3 14.56 -6.33 -2.22
N SER A 4 14.88 -5.42 -1.29
CA SER A 4 14.19 -5.34 0.03
C SER A 4 12.72 -4.95 -0.11
N ILE A 5 12.41 -4.09 -1.09
CA ILE A 5 11.03 -3.68 -1.40
C ILE A 5 10.28 -4.87 -2.02
N ALA A 6 10.88 -5.52 -3.02
CA ALA A 6 10.31 -6.70 -3.67
C ALA A 6 10.05 -7.83 -2.67
N SER A 7 10.99 -8.13 -1.78
CA SER A 7 10.82 -9.14 -0.73
C SER A 7 9.73 -8.76 0.27
N ALA A 8 9.59 -7.50 0.65
CA ALA A 8 8.52 -7.07 1.56
C ALA A 8 7.13 -7.23 0.91
N VAL A 9 6.99 -6.89 -0.38
CA VAL A 9 5.75 -7.08 -1.14
C VAL A 9 5.44 -8.57 -1.33
N GLN A 10 6.43 -9.39 -1.70
CA GLN A 10 6.27 -10.84 -1.86
C GLN A 10 5.86 -11.55 -0.56
N ASN A 11 6.37 -11.10 0.57
CA ASN A 11 6.01 -11.62 1.89
C ASN A 11 4.83 -10.87 2.53
N GLY A 12 4.13 -10.03 1.75
CA GLY A 12 2.91 -9.37 2.19
C GLY A 12 1.86 -10.39 2.57
N THR A 13 1.13 -10.12 3.65
CA THR A 13 0.04 -10.99 4.11
C THR A 13 -1.28 -10.53 3.49
N PRO A 14 -1.98 -11.38 2.72
CA PRO A 14 -3.30 -11.06 2.20
C PRO A 14 -4.30 -10.88 3.34
N LYS A 15 -5.20 -9.90 3.20
CA LYS A 15 -6.28 -9.63 4.16
C LYS A 15 -7.46 -9.00 3.45
N THR A 16 -8.67 -9.37 3.86
CA THR A 16 -9.88 -8.65 3.43
C THR A 16 -10.12 -7.46 4.35
N ILE A 17 -10.37 -6.29 3.77
CA ILE A 17 -10.76 -5.08 4.51
C ILE A 17 -12.11 -4.57 4.02
N THR A 18 -12.84 -3.92 4.92
CA THR A 18 -14.00 -3.11 4.55
C THR A 18 -13.51 -1.74 4.07
N LEU A 19 -13.90 -1.34 2.86
CA LEU A 19 -13.48 -0.10 2.22
C LEU A 19 -14.66 0.88 2.05
N ASP A 20 -15.16 1.35 3.20
CA ASP A 20 -16.18 2.41 3.25
C ASP A 20 -15.60 3.80 2.93
N GLN A 21 -16.46 4.80 2.77
CA GLN A 21 -16.07 6.17 2.44
C GLN A 21 -15.09 6.78 3.47
N LYS A 22 -15.24 6.45 4.75
CA LYS A 22 -14.36 6.93 5.82
C LYS A 22 -12.98 6.28 5.74
N LYS A 23 -12.92 4.98 5.44
CA LYS A 23 -11.66 4.25 5.28
C LYS A 23 -10.92 4.72 4.03
N ARG A 24 -11.61 4.98 2.92
CA ARG A 24 -11.02 5.60 1.70
C ARG A 24 -10.42 6.97 2.00
N ALA A 25 -11.19 7.85 2.66
CA ALA A 25 -10.73 9.20 2.99
C ALA A 25 -9.54 9.25 3.97
N SER A 26 -9.29 8.16 4.71
CA SER A 26 -8.15 8.04 5.64
C SER A 26 -6.91 7.37 5.03
N ALA A 27 -6.93 7.08 3.72
CA ALA A 27 -5.72 6.65 3.03
C ALA A 27 -4.64 7.75 3.16
N HIS A 28 -3.41 7.32 3.44
CA HIS A 28 -2.27 8.22 3.59
C HIS A 28 -1.69 8.61 2.23
N SER A 29 -1.79 7.73 1.25
CA SER A 29 -1.28 7.95 -0.11
C SER A 29 -2.00 7.04 -1.10
N THR A 30 -1.83 7.36 -2.38
CA THR A 30 -2.26 6.52 -3.51
C THR A 30 -1.03 6.06 -4.29
N ILE A 31 -1.01 4.81 -4.72
CA ILE A 31 -0.03 4.25 -5.66
C ILE A 31 -0.74 3.98 -6.97
N THR A 32 -0.20 4.51 -8.07
CA THR A 32 -0.62 4.16 -9.43
C THR A 32 0.40 3.21 -10.04
N VAL A 33 -0.03 2.01 -10.40
CA VAL A 33 0.76 1.05 -11.16
C VAL A 33 0.43 1.23 -12.62
N THR A 34 1.44 1.50 -13.44
CA THR A 34 1.31 1.49 -14.91
C THR A 34 1.95 0.21 -15.43
N TYR A 35 1.16 -0.61 -16.11
CA TYR A 35 1.61 -1.86 -16.71
C TYR A 35 2.24 -1.63 -18.08
N LYS A 36 2.90 -2.66 -18.63
CA LYS A 36 3.58 -2.56 -19.94
C LYS A 36 2.63 -2.32 -21.11
N ASP A 37 1.35 -2.63 -20.95
CA ASP A 37 0.28 -2.37 -21.91
C ASP A 37 -0.35 -0.98 -21.70
N ASP A 38 0.30 -0.11 -20.94
CA ASP A 38 -0.13 1.24 -20.54
C ASP A 38 -1.42 1.29 -19.71
N SER A 39 -1.98 0.13 -19.32
CA SER A 39 -3.08 0.09 -18.37
C SER A 39 -2.63 0.58 -17.00
N LYS A 40 -3.56 1.21 -16.27
CA LYS A 40 -3.30 1.81 -14.96
C LYS A 40 -4.21 1.23 -13.90
N GLU A 41 -3.63 0.91 -12.75
CA GLU A 41 -4.39 0.54 -11.55
C GLU A 41 -3.99 1.42 -10.37
N GLU A 42 -4.98 1.84 -9.60
CA GLU A 42 -4.80 2.67 -8.41
C GLU A 42 -5.02 1.86 -7.13
N PHE A 43 -4.15 2.10 -6.17
CA PHE A 43 -4.14 1.44 -4.88
C PHE A 43 -4.07 2.49 -3.77
N LEU A 44 -4.89 2.30 -2.74
CA LEU A 44 -4.89 3.10 -1.53
C LEU A 44 -3.90 2.51 -0.52
N VAL A 45 -3.19 3.39 0.18
CA VAL A 45 -2.15 3.02 1.15
C VAL A 45 -2.49 3.57 2.52
N TRP A 46 -2.47 2.72 3.54
CA TRP A 46 -2.57 3.12 4.95
C TRP A 46 -1.29 2.77 5.69
N VAL A 47 -0.76 3.73 6.45
CA VAL A 47 0.30 3.48 7.42
C VAL A 47 -0.37 3.17 8.76
N ASP A 48 -0.60 1.88 9.03
CA ASP A 48 -1.36 1.45 10.22
C ASP A 48 -0.58 1.74 11.51
N ASN A 49 0.74 1.60 11.47
CA ASN A 49 1.65 1.96 12.55
C ASN A 49 3.07 2.15 12.01
N LYS A 50 4.05 2.42 12.89
CA LYS A 50 5.46 2.56 12.50
C LYS A 50 6.06 1.28 11.90
N GLU A 51 5.35 0.16 11.81
CA GLU A 51 5.88 -1.15 11.41
C GLU A 51 5.09 -1.85 10.31
N GLN A 52 3.92 -1.36 9.90
CA GLN A 52 3.06 -2.00 8.90
C GLN A 52 2.40 -0.99 7.97
N ILE A 53 2.23 -1.40 6.72
CA ILE A 53 1.51 -0.68 5.68
C ILE A 53 0.46 -1.63 5.10
N THR A 54 -0.76 -1.14 4.92
CA THR A 54 -1.81 -1.86 4.20
C THR A 54 -2.01 -1.21 2.84
N ILE A 55 -2.05 -2.02 1.78
CA ILE A 55 -2.27 -1.59 0.39
C ILE A 55 -3.51 -2.33 -0.12
N ALA A 56 -4.48 -1.61 -0.67
CA ALA A 56 -5.67 -2.22 -1.26
C ALA A 56 -6.02 -1.53 -2.57
N LYS A 57 -6.61 -2.27 -3.51
CA LYS A 57 -7.11 -1.71 -4.77
C LYS A 57 -8.29 -0.78 -4.49
N ASP A 58 -8.32 0.38 -5.14
CA ASP A 58 -9.44 1.32 -5.00
C ASP A 58 -10.64 0.87 -5.86
N GLU A 59 -11.38 -0.13 -5.38
CA GLU A 59 -12.57 -0.64 -6.07
C GLU A 59 -13.84 -0.12 -5.44
N LYS A 60 -14.93 0.06 -6.20
CA LYS A 60 -16.25 0.49 -5.69
C LYS A 60 -16.97 -0.55 -4.82
N LYS A 61 -16.30 -1.63 -4.41
CA LYS A 61 -16.86 -2.68 -3.56
C LYS A 61 -16.66 -2.33 -2.08
N ASP A 62 -17.59 -2.78 -1.24
CA ASP A 62 -17.51 -2.58 0.22
C ASP A 62 -16.42 -3.43 0.87
N LYS A 63 -16.06 -4.56 0.26
CA LYS A 63 -14.96 -5.41 0.70
C LYS A 63 -13.96 -5.58 -0.43
N VAL A 64 -12.69 -5.35 -0.12
CA VAL A 64 -11.59 -5.50 -1.07
C VAL A 64 -10.49 -6.37 -0.48
N GLU A 65 -9.75 -7.03 -1.36
CA GLU A 65 -8.50 -7.66 -0.98
C GLU A 65 -7.43 -6.58 -0.80
N ALA A 66 -6.69 -6.72 0.29
CA ALA A 66 -5.57 -5.90 0.64
C ALA A 66 -4.37 -6.80 0.94
N VAL A 67 -3.19 -6.21 0.86
CA VAL A 67 -1.95 -6.80 1.33
C VAL A 67 -1.41 -5.94 2.47
N THR A 68 -1.11 -6.57 3.59
CA THR A 68 -0.37 -5.94 4.68
C THR A 68 1.10 -6.29 4.54
N VAL A 69 1.92 -5.26 4.45
CA VAL A 69 3.38 -5.35 4.31
C VAL A 69 4.03 -4.99 5.63
N ASN A 70 4.86 -5.90 6.16
CA ASN A 70 5.66 -5.63 7.35
C ASN A 70 6.90 -4.80 6.97
N ILE A 71 6.99 -3.59 7.49
CA ILE A 71 8.09 -2.65 7.26
C ILE A 71 9.06 -2.53 8.45
N LYS A 72 8.96 -3.42 9.45
CA LYS A 72 9.82 -3.42 10.65
C LYS A 72 11.31 -3.53 10.31
N GLY A 73 11.66 -4.31 9.27
CA GLY A 73 13.01 -4.40 8.71
C GLY A 73 13.28 -3.50 7.51
N ALA A 74 12.24 -2.91 6.93
CA ALA A 74 12.33 -2.05 5.75
C ALA A 74 12.28 -0.56 6.16
N LYS A 75 13.29 -0.10 6.91
CA LYS A 75 13.50 1.34 7.21
C LYS A 75 13.34 2.20 5.93
N ILE A 76 13.77 1.64 4.80
CA ILE A 76 13.65 2.20 3.46
C ILE A 76 12.22 2.45 3.00
N MET A 77 11.24 1.56 3.28
CA MET A 77 9.84 1.83 2.92
C MET A 77 9.27 2.98 3.77
N LYS A 78 9.64 3.07 5.05
CA LYS A 78 9.23 4.20 5.90
C LYS A 78 9.74 5.51 5.34
N ASP A 79 10.99 5.54 4.87
CA ASP A 79 11.60 6.74 4.31
C ASP A 79 11.01 7.06 2.92
N PHE A 80 10.68 6.05 2.10
CA PHE A 80 10.02 6.20 0.80
C PHE A 80 8.65 6.88 0.92
N PHE A 81 7.84 6.50 1.91
CA PHE A 81 6.52 7.10 2.15
C PHE A 81 6.56 8.38 3.02
N LYS A 82 7.73 8.73 3.58
CA LYS A 82 7.93 9.94 4.40
C LYS A 82 8.60 11.08 3.66
N ASN A 83 8.83 10.97 2.35
CA ASN A 83 9.51 12.01 1.59
C ASN A 83 8.58 13.19 1.29
N ASP A 84 8.06 13.79 2.36
CA ASP A 84 7.39 15.07 2.46
C ASP A 84 8.47 16.05 2.96
N LYS A 85 9.33 16.47 2.02
CA LYS A 85 10.24 17.63 2.09
C LYS A 85 11.05 17.72 0.79
N THR A 86 10.39 18.16 -0.26
CA THR A 86 11.02 18.92 -1.36
C THR A 86 10.22 20.19 -1.55
#